data_AF-A0A2A6ZAW0-F1
#
_entry.id   AF-A0A2A6ZAW0-F1
#
_cell.length_a   1.000
_cell.length_b   1.000
_cell.length_c   1.000
_cell.angle_alpha   90.00
_cell.angle_beta   90.00
_cell.angle_gamma   90.00
#
_symmetry.space_group_name_H-M   'P 1'
#
loop_
_entity.id
_entity.type
_entity.pdbx_description
1 polymer ?
#
loop_
_entity_poly.entity_id
_entity_poly.type
_entity_poly.pdbx_seq_one_letter_code
_entity_poly.pdbx_strand_id
1 'polypeptide(L)'
;MEHTLLTLDFWQDNVTYEGKSMPAGTLACAALNLSDEVIAKLSQLCMPLNLYMGALQLGQADTAQMEMARESAVQIVELLRNMPPFSCLEYEPVHSYVDAVFTEDYLQNTMDFAKSGNLAGMVSPEYQKALTLLRVLPVMAHLGFSLAEFKRELLPFAEKLHESDRTPDGYAASFGQYFSSDPDLSAENPGWMSLANASVQYAAATIPGKKVSQLVKRMHYVSFVGMFRSDLFEGLCVGHAPRKCPICGTWFLTTDARPTKYCGGLAPGDKRGRTCRQVGNLRGREQRERADDHPLKKIYERRTNTIIQKLHRGTMDEKTAAVMKRLAKNKLERAIADREYAAGPYEAEMTQEALLAEARNYLK
;
A
#
# COMPACT_ATOMS: atom_id res chain seq x y z
N MET A 1 -21.09 5.84 -25.56
CA MET A 1 -19.92 5.15 -24.99
C MET A 1 -20.32 4.67 -23.62
N GLU A 2 -20.44 3.36 -23.41
CA GLU A 2 -20.52 2.83 -22.04
C GLU A 2 -19.14 3.00 -21.40
N HIS A 3 -18.99 4.01 -20.55
CA HIS A 3 -17.77 4.16 -19.76
C HIS A 3 -17.75 3.08 -18.68
N THR A 4 -16.91 2.06 -18.89
CA THR A 4 -16.73 0.93 -17.96
C THR A 4 -15.71 1.27 -16.88
N LEU A 5 -15.92 2.38 -16.15
CA LEU A 5 -15.02 2.88 -15.10
C LEU A 5 -14.83 1.88 -13.93
N LEU A 6 -15.67 0.86 -13.85
CA LEU A 6 -15.67 -0.16 -12.82
C LEU A 6 -15.36 -1.53 -13.44
N THR A 7 -14.35 -1.59 -14.31
CA THR A 7 -13.96 -2.81 -15.00
C THR A 7 -12.45 -2.98 -14.97
N LEU A 8 -12.01 -4.19 -14.64
CA LEU A 8 -10.59 -4.58 -14.66
C LEU A 8 -10.38 -5.77 -15.59
N ASP A 9 -9.28 -5.73 -16.34
CA ASP A 9 -8.80 -6.87 -17.11
C ASP A 9 -7.58 -7.49 -16.42
N PHE A 10 -7.73 -8.71 -15.92
CA PHE A 10 -6.64 -9.47 -15.31
C PHE A 10 -6.00 -10.41 -16.33
N TRP A 11 -4.67 -10.41 -16.36
CA TRP A 11 -3.87 -11.34 -17.15
C TRP A 11 -2.52 -11.58 -16.49
N GLN A 12 -2.23 -12.85 -16.19
CA GLN A 12 -1.06 -13.25 -15.41
C GLN A 12 -0.99 -12.49 -14.08
N ASP A 13 0.11 -11.80 -13.82
CA ASP A 13 0.39 -11.00 -12.63
C ASP A 13 -0.01 -9.52 -12.78
N ASN A 14 -0.64 -9.14 -13.90
CA ASN A 14 -0.98 -7.76 -14.20
C ASN A 14 -2.50 -7.52 -14.25
N VAL A 15 -2.87 -6.30 -13.93
CA VAL A 15 -4.20 -5.72 -14.10
C VAL A 15 -4.13 -4.59 -15.12
N THR A 16 -5.13 -4.47 -15.98
CA THR A 16 -5.30 -3.34 -16.89
C THR A 16 -6.55 -2.56 -16.52
N TYR A 17 -6.38 -1.25 -16.35
CA TYR A 17 -7.43 -0.31 -15.97
C TYR A 17 -7.27 0.99 -16.76
N GLU A 18 -8.33 1.46 -17.43
CA GLU A 18 -8.32 2.66 -18.29
C GLU A 18 -7.09 2.74 -19.23
N GLY A 19 -6.79 1.62 -19.91
CA GLY A 19 -5.67 1.55 -20.85
C GLY A 19 -4.26 1.53 -20.22
N LYS A 20 -4.16 1.46 -18.89
CA LYS A 20 -2.90 1.38 -18.15
C LYS A 20 -2.74 -0.02 -17.57
N SER A 21 -1.65 -0.70 -17.92
CA SER A 21 -1.31 -2.02 -17.37
C SER A 21 -0.30 -1.87 -16.23
N MET A 22 -0.57 -2.53 -15.11
CA MET A 22 0.23 -2.45 -13.89
C MET A 22 0.16 -3.78 -13.12
N PRO A 23 1.08 -4.05 -12.18
CA PRO A 23 1.00 -5.24 -11.34
C PRO A 23 -0.33 -5.32 -10.58
N ALA A 24 -0.94 -6.49 -10.51
CA ALA A 24 -2.18 -6.69 -9.73
C ALA A 24 -1.95 -6.33 -8.25
N GLY A 25 -2.91 -5.63 -7.66
CA GLY A 25 -2.84 -5.07 -6.30
C GLY A 25 -2.39 -3.60 -6.26
N THR A 26 -2.03 -3.01 -7.41
CA THR A 26 -1.55 -1.63 -7.48
C THR A 26 -2.65 -0.62 -7.11
N LEU A 27 -3.87 -0.81 -7.61
CA LEU A 27 -4.98 0.12 -7.38
C LEU A 27 -5.40 0.09 -5.91
N ALA A 28 -5.49 -1.10 -5.35
CA ALA A 28 -5.81 -1.30 -3.94
C ALA A 28 -4.74 -0.70 -3.02
N CYS A 29 -3.46 -0.96 -3.32
CA CYS A 29 -2.35 -0.43 -2.55
C CYS A 29 -2.29 1.10 -2.62
N ALA A 30 -2.60 1.69 -3.78
CA ALA A 30 -2.76 3.13 -3.91
C ALA A 30 -3.93 3.66 -3.04
N ALA A 31 -5.08 2.98 -3.04
CA ALA A 31 -6.25 3.38 -2.26
C ALA A 31 -5.98 3.39 -0.74
N LEU A 32 -5.11 2.50 -0.22
CA LEU A 32 -4.68 2.50 1.19
C LEU A 32 -3.97 3.80 1.60
N ASN A 33 -3.42 4.57 0.65
CA ASN A 33 -2.73 5.84 0.90
C ASN A 33 -3.64 7.07 0.88
N LEU A 34 -4.94 6.93 0.58
CA LEU A 34 -5.88 8.06 0.66
C LEU A 34 -5.93 8.56 2.10
N SER A 35 -5.65 9.85 2.32
CA SER A 35 -5.64 10.45 3.66
C SER A 35 -7.05 10.52 4.27
N ASP A 36 -7.14 10.51 5.59
CA ASP A 36 -8.42 10.59 6.29
C ASP A 36 -9.11 11.95 6.03
N GLU A 37 -8.35 13.02 5.80
CA GLU A 37 -8.88 14.34 5.43
C GLU A 37 -9.58 14.32 4.07
N VAL A 38 -9.01 13.60 3.08
CA VAL A 38 -9.62 13.42 1.76
C VAL A 38 -10.91 12.61 1.87
N ILE A 39 -10.90 11.54 2.66
CA ILE A 39 -12.10 10.71 2.88
C ILE A 39 -13.19 11.49 3.61
N ALA A 40 -12.83 12.29 4.61
CA ALA A 40 -13.78 13.16 5.29
C ALA A 40 -14.41 14.19 4.33
N LYS A 41 -13.59 14.81 3.48
CA LYS A 41 -14.07 15.73 2.45
C LYS A 41 -14.97 15.04 1.42
N LEU A 42 -14.61 13.82 0.99
CA LEU A 42 -15.48 13.00 0.12
C LEU A 42 -16.83 12.74 0.78
N SER A 43 -16.85 12.33 2.05
CA SER A 43 -18.10 12.07 2.78
C SER A 43 -19.01 13.31 2.84
N GLN A 44 -18.45 14.52 2.95
CA GLN A 44 -19.22 15.76 2.86
C GLN A 44 -19.80 15.97 1.46
N LEU A 45 -18.97 15.81 0.42
CA LEU A 45 -19.41 15.94 -0.98
C LEU A 45 -20.41 14.85 -1.39
N CYS A 46 -20.39 13.69 -0.75
CA CYS A 46 -21.37 12.63 -0.97
C CYS A 46 -22.77 12.99 -0.43
N MET A 47 -22.91 13.98 0.47
CA MET A 47 -24.19 14.26 1.13
C MET A 47 -25.31 14.67 0.15
N PRO A 48 -25.12 15.63 -0.78
CA PRO A 48 -26.18 16.00 -1.71
C PRO A 48 -26.56 14.85 -2.67
N LEU A 49 -25.59 14.02 -3.04
CA LEU A 49 -25.83 12.79 -3.82
C LEU A 49 -26.68 11.78 -3.04
N ASN A 50 -26.42 11.58 -1.74
CA ASN A 50 -27.23 10.72 -0.88
C ASN A 50 -28.67 11.24 -0.72
N LEU A 51 -28.83 12.55 -0.53
CA LEU A 51 -30.15 13.18 -0.44
C LEU A 51 -30.95 13.01 -1.75
N TYR A 52 -30.30 13.26 -2.89
CA TYR A 52 -30.92 13.07 -4.20
C TYR A 52 -31.29 11.60 -4.46
N MET A 53 -30.41 10.66 -4.09
CA MET A 53 -30.68 9.22 -4.18
C MET A 53 -31.89 8.82 -3.33
N GLY A 54 -32.00 9.32 -2.10
CA GLY A 54 -33.16 9.08 -1.24
C GLY A 54 -34.45 9.68 -1.82
N ALA A 55 -34.39 10.89 -2.36
CA ALA A 55 -35.54 11.53 -3.01
C ALA A 55 -36.01 10.75 -4.24
N LEU A 56 -35.10 10.20 -5.04
CA LEU A 56 -35.44 9.35 -6.18
C LEU A 56 -36.15 8.07 -5.74
N GLN A 57 -35.68 7.42 -4.66
CA GLN A 57 -36.32 6.22 -4.10
C GLN A 57 -37.73 6.49 -3.60
N LEU A 58 -38.00 7.69 -3.08
CA LEU A 58 -39.32 8.12 -2.63
C LEU A 58 -40.21 8.67 -3.78
N GLY A 59 -39.69 8.79 -4.99
CA GLY A 59 -40.40 9.43 -6.11
C GLY A 59 -40.66 10.91 -5.89
N GLN A 60 -39.78 11.58 -5.15
CA GLN A 60 -39.89 12.99 -4.74
C GLN A 60 -38.73 13.85 -5.23
N ALA A 61 -37.86 13.30 -6.08
CA ALA A 61 -36.71 14.03 -6.62
C ALA A 61 -37.13 15.19 -7.52
N ASP A 62 -36.46 16.32 -7.37
CA ASP A 62 -36.65 17.51 -8.21
C ASP A 62 -35.35 17.97 -8.90
N THR A 63 -35.49 18.97 -9.78
CA THR A 63 -34.36 19.54 -10.53
C THR A 63 -33.33 20.19 -9.61
N ALA A 64 -33.75 20.84 -8.52
CA ALA A 64 -32.81 21.52 -7.62
C ALA A 64 -31.92 20.51 -6.88
N GLN A 65 -32.49 19.40 -6.41
CA GLN A 65 -31.73 18.31 -5.80
C GLN A 65 -30.78 17.64 -6.80
N MET A 66 -31.22 17.48 -8.05
CA MET A 66 -30.37 16.97 -9.14
C MET A 66 -29.18 17.91 -9.41
N GLU A 67 -29.40 19.22 -9.49
CA GLU A 67 -28.33 20.20 -9.70
C GLU A 67 -27.30 20.19 -8.56
N MET A 68 -27.77 20.17 -7.31
CA MET A 68 -26.88 20.04 -6.14
C MET A 68 -26.06 18.74 -6.15
N ALA A 69 -26.69 17.63 -6.57
CA ALA A 69 -26.02 16.35 -6.74
C ALA A 69 -24.97 16.40 -7.85
N ARG A 70 -25.27 17.04 -8.99
CA ARG A 70 -24.34 17.25 -10.10
C ARG A 70 -23.13 18.06 -9.67
N GLU A 71 -23.34 19.20 -9.02
CA GLU A 71 -22.24 20.05 -8.53
C GLU A 71 -21.33 19.29 -7.56
N SER A 72 -21.93 18.47 -6.70
CA SER A 72 -21.19 17.62 -5.77
C SER A 72 -20.40 16.53 -6.48
N ALA A 73 -20.98 15.89 -7.50
CA ALA A 73 -20.31 14.91 -8.34
C ALA A 73 -19.09 15.51 -9.08
N VAL A 74 -19.23 16.71 -9.64
CA VAL A 74 -18.12 17.46 -10.26
C VAL A 74 -17.01 17.74 -9.25
N GLN A 75 -17.36 18.19 -8.03
CA GLN A 75 -16.38 18.44 -6.98
C GLN A 75 -15.66 17.17 -6.51
N ILE A 76 -16.33 16.02 -6.51
CA ILE A 76 -15.70 14.71 -6.23
C ILE A 76 -14.66 14.39 -7.32
N VAL A 77 -15.03 14.56 -8.60
CA VAL A 77 -14.11 14.32 -9.73
C VAL A 77 -12.89 15.24 -9.64
N GLU A 78 -13.10 16.53 -9.35
CA GLU A 78 -12.00 17.50 -9.18
C GLU A 78 -11.09 17.15 -8.00
N LEU A 79 -11.66 16.74 -6.85
CA LEU A 79 -10.89 16.35 -5.68
C LEU A 79 -9.96 15.17 -5.96
N LEU A 80 -10.42 14.19 -6.76
CA LEU A 80 -9.73 12.92 -6.95
C LEU A 80 -8.80 12.86 -8.17
N ARG A 81 -8.89 13.84 -9.09
CA ARG A 81 -8.19 13.80 -10.40
C ARG A 81 -6.69 13.50 -10.35
N ASN A 82 -5.99 13.96 -9.30
CA ASN A 82 -4.54 13.80 -9.16
C ASN A 82 -4.16 12.79 -8.06
N MET A 83 -5.13 12.05 -7.54
CA MET A 83 -4.93 11.14 -6.42
C MET A 83 -5.02 9.69 -6.88
N PRO A 84 -3.95 8.88 -6.75
CA PRO A 84 -4.05 7.44 -6.99
C PRO A 84 -5.08 6.78 -6.04
N PRO A 85 -5.83 5.77 -6.51
CA PRO A 85 -5.82 5.21 -7.86
C PRO A 85 -6.65 6.00 -8.89
N PHE A 86 -7.43 7.00 -8.46
CA PHE A 86 -8.34 7.78 -9.32
C PHE A 86 -7.62 8.60 -10.40
N SER A 87 -6.35 8.94 -10.20
CA SER A 87 -5.49 9.54 -11.23
C SER A 87 -5.25 8.66 -12.45
N CYS A 88 -5.71 7.40 -12.44
CA CYS A 88 -5.76 6.57 -13.65
C CYS A 88 -6.85 7.03 -14.61
N LEU A 89 -7.91 7.66 -14.11
CA LEU A 89 -9.03 8.16 -14.90
C LEU A 89 -8.65 9.48 -15.59
N GLU A 90 -9.03 9.62 -16.86
CA GLU A 90 -8.89 10.89 -17.56
C GLU A 90 -9.97 11.88 -17.09
N TYR A 91 -9.57 13.11 -16.78
CA TYR A 91 -10.46 14.11 -16.18
C TYR A 91 -11.61 14.51 -17.10
N GLU A 92 -11.31 14.96 -18.33
CA GLU A 92 -12.31 15.50 -19.25
C GLU A 92 -13.42 14.50 -19.60
N PRO A 93 -13.13 13.22 -19.91
CA PRO A 93 -14.17 12.22 -20.16
C PRO A 93 -15.05 11.95 -18.93
N VAL A 94 -14.46 11.86 -17.73
CA VAL A 94 -15.23 11.61 -16.50
C VAL A 94 -16.10 12.81 -16.14
N HIS A 95 -15.56 14.03 -16.24
CA HIS A 95 -16.34 15.25 -16.03
C HIS A 95 -17.51 15.34 -17.01
N SER A 96 -17.25 15.15 -18.31
CA SER A 96 -18.29 15.17 -19.35
C SER A 96 -19.35 14.10 -19.12
N TYR A 97 -18.97 12.94 -18.59
CA TYR A 97 -19.91 11.87 -18.25
C TYR A 97 -20.83 12.25 -17.09
N VAL A 98 -20.31 12.93 -16.05
CA VAL A 98 -21.13 13.48 -14.97
C VAL A 98 -22.16 14.47 -15.52
N ASP A 99 -21.73 15.39 -16.38
CA ASP A 99 -22.63 16.38 -17.00
C ASP A 99 -23.73 15.73 -17.85
N ALA A 100 -23.43 14.62 -18.53
CA ALA A 100 -24.41 13.91 -19.34
C ALA A 100 -25.46 13.14 -18.51
N VAL A 101 -25.08 12.64 -17.33
CA VAL A 101 -25.94 11.77 -16.50
C VAL A 101 -26.86 12.56 -15.58
N PHE A 102 -26.42 13.71 -15.07
CA PHE A 102 -27.23 14.52 -14.15
C PHE A 102 -27.97 15.62 -14.92
N THR A 103 -29.03 15.23 -15.62
CA THR A 103 -29.89 16.12 -16.43
C THR A 103 -31.37 15.87 -16.16
N GLU A 104 -32.23 16.85 -16.47
CA GLU A 104 -33.68 16.72 -16.32
C GLU A 104 -34.26 15.52 -17.08
N ASP A 105 -33.70 15.23 -18.26
CA ASP A 105 -34.03 14.04 -19.06
C ASP A 105 -33.83 12.72 -18.28
N TYR A 106 -32.71 12.60 -17.55
CA TYR A 106 -32.40 11.42 -16.75
C TYR A 106 -33.29 11.36 -15.50
N LEU A 107 -33.54 12.50 -14.86
CA LEU A 107 -34.50 12.61 -13.76
C LEU A 107 -35.89 12.14 -14.18
N GLN A 108 -36.45 12.73 -15.24
CA GLN A 108 -37.80 12.41 -15.72
C GLN A 108 -37.92 10.95 -16.12
N ASN A 109 -36.94 10.42 -16.85
CA ASN A 109 -36.93 9.01 -17.24
C ASN A 109 -36.87 8.08 -16.01
N THR A 110 -36.16 8.48 -14.94
CA THR A 110 -36.11 7.72 -13.68
C THR A 110 -37.44 7.77 -12.93
N MET A 111 -38.11 8.93 -12.92
CA MET A 111 -39.44 9.09 -12.33
C MET A 111 -40.51 8.27 -13.08
N ASP A 112 -40.43 8.23 -14.40
CA ASP A 112 -41.33 7.41 -15.23
C ASP A 112 -41.07 5.92 -15.05
N PHE A 113 -39.80 5.51 -14.96
CA PHE A 113 -39.43 4.13 -14.63
C PHE A 113 -39.97 3.70 -13.28
N ALA A 114 -39.83 4.54 -12.24
CA ALA A 114 -40.36 4.26 -10.90
C ALA A 114 -41.89 4.07 -10.90
N LYS A 115 -42.63 4.88 -11.68
CA LYS A 115 -44.09 4.76 -11.84
C LYS A 115 -44.51 3.53 -12.63
N SER A 116 -43.66 3.02 -13.53
CA SER A 116 -44.00 1.89 -14.40
C SER A 116 -44.25 0.59 -13.62
N GLY A 117 -43.68 0.44 -12.42
CA GLY A 117 -43.82 -0.75 -11.57
C GLY A 117 -43.33 -2.06 -12.21
N ASN A 118 -42.66 -1.99 -13.37
CA ASN A 118 -42.41 -3.13 -14.24
C ASN A 118 -40.94 -3.55 -14.19
N LEU A 119 -40.67 -4.71 -13.60
CA LEU A 119 -39.34 -5.34 -13.60
C LEU A 119 -38.83 -5.65 -15.03
N ALA A 120 -39.73 -5.84 -16.01
CA ALA A 120 -39.36 -6.01 -17.42
C ALA A 120 -38.79 -4.72 -18.05
N GLY A 121 -39.00 -3.56 -17.43
CA GLY A 121 -38.41 -2.29 -17.86
C GLY A 121 -36.87 -2.25 -17.73
N MET A 122 -36.28 -3.15 -16.91
CA MET A 122 -34.82 -3.24 -16.73
C MET A 122 -34.05 -3.66 -17.99
N VAL A 123 -34.73 -4.19 -19.00
CA VAL A 123 -34.16 -4.56 -20.31
C VAL A 123 -34.73 -3.72 -21.45
N SER A 124 -35.59 -2.73 -21.15
CA SER A 124 -36.15 -1.83 -22.17
C SER A 124 -35.19 -0.69 -22.49
N PRO A 125 -34.90 -0.43 -23.78
CA PRO A 125 -34.13 0.75 -24.19
C PRO A 125 -34.77 2.08 -23.75
N GLU A 126 -36.08 2.11 -23.52
CA GLU A 126 -36.84 3.28 -23.08
C GLU A 126 -36.36 3.82 -21.72
N TYR A 127 -35.92 2.96 -20.82
CA TYR A 127 -35.49 3.33 -19.46
C TYR A 127 -33.97 3.33 -19.29
N GLN A 128 -33.21 3.37 -20.39
CA GLN A 128 -31.75 3.30 -20.34
C GLN A 128 -31.12 4.46 -19.54
N LYS A 129 -31.69 5.67 -19.63
CA LYS A 129 -31.21 6.83 -18.84
C LYS A 129 -31.44 6.59 -17.35
N ALA A 130 -32.62 6.10 -16.97
CA ALA A 130 -32.93 5.73 -15.59
C ALA A 130 -31.97 4.69 -15.04
N LEU A 131 -31.74 3.59 -15.77
CA LEU A 131 -30.83 2.53 -15.35
C LEU A 131 -29.38 3.03 -15.23
N THR A 132 -28.97 3.94 -16.10
CA THR A 132 -27.65 4.57 -16.02
C THR A 132 -27.53 5.44 -14.78
N LEU A 133 -28.50 6.30 -14.48
CA LEU A 133 -28.50 7.14 -13.28
C LEU A 133 -28.53 6.29 -12.01
N LEU A 134 -29.41 5.30 -11.94
CA LEU A 134 -29.54 4.36 -10.80
C LEU A 134 -28.29 3.51 -10.59
N ARG A 135 -27.44 3.35 -11.61
CA ARG A 135 -26.13 2.69 -11.49
C ARG A 135 -25.03 3.65 -11.05
N VAL A 136 -24.98 4.86 -11.61
CA VAL A 136 -23.90 5.84 -11.36
C VAL A 136 -24.06 6.52 -10.00
N LEU A 137 -25.28 6.92 -9.66
CA LEU A 137 -25.56 7.71 -8.47
C LEU A 137 -25.12 7.01 -7.17
N PRO A 138 -25.45 5.73 -6.91
CA PRO A 138 -24.99 5.05 -5.70
C PRO A 138 -23.46 4.92 -5.60
N VAL A 139 -22.77 4.78 -6.75
CA VAL A 139 -21.30 4.70 -6.78
C VAL A 139 -20.69 6.00 -6.24
N MET A 140 -21.23 7.14 -6.65
CA MET A 140 -20.74 8.45 -6.20
C MET A 140 -21.23 8.78 -4.77
N ALA A 141 -22.50 8.51 -4.47
CA ALA A 141 -23.14 8.80 -3.19
C ALA A 141 -22.50 8.02 -2.02
N HIS A 142 -22.03 6.80 -2.27
CA HIS A 142 -21.41 5.95 -1.24
C HIS A 142 -19.88 5.95 -1.27
N LEU A 143 -19.24 6.75 -2.13
CA LEU A 143 -17.80 6.68 -2.32
C LEU A 143 -17.01 6.98 -1.04
N GLY A 144 -17.35 8.07 -0.34
CA GLY A 144 -16.69 8.46 0.91
C GLY A 144 -16.82 7.40 1.99
N PHE A 145 -18.05 6.92 2.24
CA PHE A 145 -18.32 5.85 3.21
C PHE A 145 -17.58 4.57 2.85
N SER A 146 -17.73 4.08 1.62
CA SER A 146 -17.12 2.81 1.21
C SER A 146 -15.59 2.83 1.27
N LEU A 147 -14.94 3.95 0.93
CA LEU A 147 -13.49 4.09 1.08
C LEU A 147 -13.03 4.12 2.53
N ALA A 148 -13.82 4.72 3.42
CA ALA A 148 -13.56 4.68 4.86
C ALA A 148 -13.61 3.23 5.39
N GLU A 149 -14.65 2.47 5.02
CA GLU A 149 -14.77 1.05 5.35
C GLU A 149 -13.61 0.23 4.78
N PHE A 150 -13.27 0.46 3.51
CA PHE A 150 -12.15 -0.21 2.85
C PHE A 150 -10.85 -0.05 3.64
N LYS A 151 -10.51 1.18 4.04
CA LYS A 151 -9.31 1.44 4.85
C LYS A 151 -9.41 0.81 6.24
N ARG A 152 -10.55 1.00 6.92
CA ARG A 152 -10.73 0.52 8.30
C ARG A 152 -10.51 -0.99 8.39
N GLU A 153 -11.05 -1.75 7.43
CA GLU A 153 -10.98 -3.21 7.48
C GLU A 153 -9.71 -3.80 6.84
N LEU A 154 -9.17 -3.18 5.78
CA LEU A 154 -8.00 -3.73 5.09
C LEU A 154 -6.66 -3.23 5.59
N LEU A 155 -6.58 -2.08 6.29
CA LEU A 155 -5.30 -1.65 6.88
C LEU A 155 -4.77 -2.69 7.88
N PRO A 156 -5.55 -3.21 8.85
CA PRO A 156 -5.04 -4.23 9.77
C PRO A 156 -4.65 -5.53 9.05
N PHE A 157 -5.41 -5.93 8.02
CA PHE A 157 -5.06 -7.07 7.18
C PHE A 157 -3.72 -6.85 6.44
N ALA A 158 -3.54 -5.69 5.81
CA ALA A 158 -2.32 -5.33 5.10
C ALA A 158 -1.10 -5.26 6.05
N GLU A 159 -1.31 -4.83 7.30
CA GLU A 159 -0.28 -4.89 8.34
C GLU A 159 0.05 -6.33 8.74
N LYS A 160 -0.95 -7.22 8.86
CA LYS A 160 -0.73 -8.66 9.11
C LYS A 160 0.07 -9.33 7.99
N LEU A 161 -0.12 -8.93 6.73
CA LEU A 161 0.68 -9.42 5.60
C LEU A 161 2.18 -9.10 5.75
N HIS A 162 2.56 -8.25 6.71
CA HIS A 162 3.96 -7.99 6.97
C HIS A 162 4.72 -9.21 7.51
N GLU A 163 4.01 -10.07 8.23
CA GLU A 163 4.52 -11.25 8.93
C GLU A 163 4.48 -12.51 8.07
N SER A 164 3.73 -12.47 6.97
CA SER A 164 3.61 -13.59 6.03
C SER A 164 4.89 -13.84 5.23
N ASP A 165 5.07 -15.11 4.86
CA ASP A 165 5.99 -15.48 3.79
C ASP A 165 5.60 -14.78 2.49
N ARG A 166 6.60 -14.29 1.75
CA ARG A 166 6.40 -13.49 0.52
C ARG A 166 6.16 -14.38 -0.70
N THR A 167 5.18 -15.25 -0.58
CA THR A 167 4.77 -16.22 -1.59
C THR A 167 3.24 -16.24 -1.67
N PRO A 168 2.67 -16.68 -2.80
CA PRO A 168 1.22 -16.90 -2.90
C PRO A 168 0.67 -17.74 -1.73
N ASP A 169 1.35 -18.84 -1.38
CA ASP A 169 0.94 -19.74 -0.29
C ASP A 169 1.00 -19.05 1.08
N GLY A 170 2.05 -18.25 1.33
CA GLY A 170 2.20 -17.50 2.57
C GLY A 170 1.09 -16.46 2.76
N TYR A 171 0.75 -15.74 1.69
CA TYR A 171 -0.36 -14.80 1.71
C TYR A 171 -1.72 -15.50 1.81
N ALA A 172 -1.92 -16.63 1.14
CA ALA A 172 -3.13 -17.43 1.26
C ALA A 172 -3.36 -17.91 2.70
N ALA A 173 -2.30 -18.35 3.39
CA ALA A 173 -2.38 -18.74 4.80
C ALA A 173 -2.80 -17.56 5.70
N SER A 174 -2.20 -16.38 5.51
CA SER A 174 -2.59 -15.17 6.27
C SER A 174 -4.00 -14.69 5.94
N PHE A 175 -4.44 -14.81 4.68
CA PHE A 175 -5.80 -14.51 4.24
C PHE A 175 -6.81 -15.41 4.97
N GLY A 176 -6.62 -16.72 4.93
CA GLY A 176 -7.54 -17.68 5.59
C GLY A 176 -7.55 -17.60 7.12
N GLN A 177 -6.48 -17.09 7.73
CA GLN A 177 -6.46 -16.79 9.17
C GLN A 177 -7.13 -15.46 9.53
N TYR A 178 -7.33 -14.55 8.57
CA TYR A 178 -7.91 -13.24 8.81
C TYR A 178 -9.39 -13.19 8.43
N PHE A 179 -9.74 -13.74 7.28
CA PHE A 179 -11.12 -13.84 6.81
C PHE A 179 -11.65 -15.25 7.03
N SER A 180 -12.82 -15.37 7.65
CA SER A 180 -13.54 -16.63 7.78
C SER A 180 -13.84 -17.23 6.40
N SER A 181 -13.72 -18.55 6.25
CA SER A 181 -14.19 -19.28 5.07
C SER A 181 -15.71 -19.23 4.92
N ASP A 182 -16.41 -19.07 6.03
CA ASP A 182 -17.85 -18.85 6.10
C ASP A 182 -18.09 -17.45 6.67
N PRO A 183 -18.04 -16.40 5.84
CA PRO A 183 -18.28 -15.04 6.30
C PRO A 183 -19.77 -14.89 6.66
N ASP A 184 -20.07 -14.53 7.91
CA ASP A 184 -21.37 -13.95 8.22
C ASP A 184 -21.41 -12.48 7.76
N LEU A 185 -22.61 -11.96 7.51
CA LEU A 185 -22.82 -10.54 7.16
C LEU A 185 -22.98 -9.67 8.42
N SER A 186 -22.48 -10.12 9.57
CA SER A 186 -22.58 -9.37 10.82
C SER A 186 -21.60 -8.20 10.84
N ALA A 187 -21.93 -7.15 11.59
CA ALA A 187 -21.05 -6.00 11.76
C ALA A 187 -19.80 -6.30 12.63
N GLU A 188 -19.81 -7.42 13.37
CA GLU A 188 -18.73 -7.79 14.29
C GLU A 188 -17.59 -8.55 13.59
N ASN A 189 -17.83 -9.10 12.40
CA ASN A 189 -16.86 -9.86 11.64
C ASN A 189 -16.63 -9.23 10.25
N PRO A 190 -15.39 -8.81 9.91
CA PRO A 190 -15.10 -8.25 8.59
C PRO A 190 -15.06 -9.32 7.47
N GLY A 191 -15.57 -10.53 7.69
CA GLY A 191 -15.61 -11.61 6.70
C GLY A 191 -16.24 -11.18 5.37
N TRP A 192 -17.26 -10.31 5.40
CA TRP A 192 -17.88 -9.74 4.20
C TRP A 192 -16.89 -8.97 3.29
N MET A 193 -15.76 -8.49 3.83
CA MET A 193 -14.71 -7.82 3.04
C MET A 193 -13.98 -8.76 2.09
N SER A 194 -14.02 -10.07 2.33
CA SER A 194 -13.52 -11.07 1.39
C SER A 194 -14.41 -11.24 0.15
N LEU A 195 -15.67 -10.79 0.20
CA LEU A 195 -16.64 -10.93 -0.89
C LEU A 195 -16.52 -9.78 -1.90
N ALA A 196 -16.44 -10.12 -3.19
CA ALA A 196 -16.50 -9.16 -4.28
C ALA A 196 -17.68 -9.44 -5.21
N ASN A 197 -18.64 -8.52 -5.25
CA ASN A 197 -19.74 -8.58 -6.21
C ASN A 197 -19.23 -8.15 -7.59
N ALA A 198 -19.05 -9.12 -8.49
CA ALA A 198 -18.58 -8.88 -9.84
C ALA A 198 -19.16 -9.88 -10.85
N SER A 199 -19.35 -9.43 -12.09
CA SER A 199 -19.56 -10.33 -13.23
C SER A 199 -18.23 -10.60 -13.92
N VAL A 200 -17.95 -11.87 -14.22
CA VAL A 200 -16.72 -12.29 -14.90
C VAL A 200 -17.01 -12.59 -16.37
N GLN A 201 -16.20 -12.02 -17.26
CA GLN A 201 -16.22 -12.23 -18.70
C GLN A 201 -14.81 -12.64 -19.16
N TYR A 202 -14.70 -13.74 -19.91
CA TYR A 202 -13.47 -14.05 -20.63
C TYR A 202 -13.51 -13.36 -21.98
N ALA A 203 -12.53 -12.49 -22.25
CA ALA A 203 -12.50 -11.66 -23.45
C ALA A 203 -11.12 -11.67 -24.11
N ALA A 204 -11.08 -11.50 -25.43
CA ALA A 204 -9.84 -11.16 -26.12
C ALA A 204 -9.59 -9.65 -25.99
N ALA A 205 -8.43 -9.25 -25.45
CA ALA A 205 -8.06 -7.85 -25.27
C ALA A 205 -6.59 -7.62 -25.64
N THR A 206 -6.28 -6.46 -26.21
CA THR A 206 -4.89 -6.07 -26.49
C THR A 206 -4.35 -5.31 -25.29
N ILE A 207 -3.54 -5.99 -24.48
CA ILE A 207 -2.90 -5.38 -23.31
C ILE A 207 -1.88 -4.33 -23.77
N PRO A 208 -1.82 -3.14 -23.13
CA PRO A 208 -0.81 -2.13 -23.41
C PRO A 208 0.61 -2.72 -23.51
N GLY A 209 1.31 -2.43 -24.61
CA GLY A 209 2.66 -2.94 -24.88
C GLY A 209 2.73 -4.34 -25.52
N LYS A 210 1.61 -5.06 -25.66
CA LYS A 210 1.55 -6.34 -26.40
C LYS A 210 1.07 -6.13 -27.82
N LYS A 211 1.66 -6.85 -28.77
CA LYS A 211 1.28 -6.82 -30.20
C LYS A 211 0.12 -7.76 -30.55
N VAL A 212 -0.12 -8.78 -29.73
CA VAL A 212 -1.11 -9.84 -29.96
C VAL A 212 -2.14 -9.78 -28.84
N SER A 213 -3.41 -9.93 -29.19
CA SER A 213 -4.50 -10.01 -28.21
C SER A 213 -4.30 -11.19 -27.27
N GLN A 214 -4.62 -10.98 -25.99
CA GLN A 214 -4.54 -11.98 -24.93
C GLN A 214 -5.95 -12.37 -24.49
N LEU A 215 -6.10 -13.61 -24.03
CA LEU A 215 -7.31 -14.02 -23.32
C LEU A 215 -7.23 -13.49 -21.89
N VAL A 216 -8.07 -12.52 -21.55
CA VAL A 216 -8.10 -11.86 -20.25
C VAL A 216 -9.33 -12.27 -19.45
N LYS A 217 -9.22 -12.25 -18.12
CA LYS A 217 -10.35 -12.31 -17.20
C LYS A 217 -10.81 -10.89 -16.93
N ARG A 218 -11.88 -10.47 -17.60
CA ARG A 218 -12.53 -9.17 -17.42
C ARG A 218 -13.54 -9.26 -16.28
N MET A 219 -13.42 -8.39 -15.29
CA MET A 219 -14.34 -8.31 -14.16
C MET A 219 -15.04 -6.97 -14.15
N HIS A 220 -16.37 -6.99 -14.00
CA HIS A 220 -17.24 -5.81 -13.94
C HIS A 220 -17.79 -5.65 -12.53
N TYR A 221 -17.65 -4.46 -11.96
CA TYR A 221 -17.98 -4.17 -10.58
C TYR A 221 -19.12 -3.16 -10.44
N VAL A 222 -19.74 -3.18 -9.26
CA VAL A 222 -20.77 -2.21 -8.86
C VAL A 222 -20.23 -1.10 -7.96
N SER A 223 -18.96 -1.17 -7.53
CA SER A 223 -18.30 -0.13 -6.73
C SER A 223 -16.78 -0.14 -6.88
N PHE A 224 -16.14 1.01 -6.69
CA PHE A 224 -14.67 1.14 -6.68
C PHE A 224 -14.04 0.28 -5.59
N VAL A 225 -14.66 0.17 -4.43
CA VAL A 225 -14.14 -0.62 -3.31
C VAL A 225 -14.23 -2.13 -3.57
N GLY A 226 -15.27 -2.61 -4.26
CA GLY A 226 -15.32 -3.99 -4.75
C GLY A 226 -14.21 -4.27 -5.77
N MET A 227 -13.96 -3.31 -6.65
CA MET A 227 -12.87 -3.36 -7.64
C MET A 227 -11.48 -3.40 -6.98
N PHE A 228 -11.20 -2.51 -6.01
CA PHE A 228 -9.93 -2.46 -5.29
C PHE A 228 -9.70 -3.72 -4.45
N ARG A 229 -10.73 -4.28 -3.81
CA ARG A 229 -10.60 -5.56 -3.10
C ARG A 229 -10.18 -6.69 -4.03
N SER A 230 -10.84 -6.79 -5.19
CA SER A 230 -10.48 -7.81 -6.18
C SER A 230 -9.07 -7.61 -6.72
N ASP A 231 -8.67 -6.38 -7.02
CA ASP A 231 -7.30 -6.05 -7.41
C ASP A 231 -6.27 -6.52 -6.36
N LEU A 232 -6.53 -6.26 -5.07
CA LEU A 232 -5.68 -6.75 -3.98
C LEU A 232 -5.60 -8.27 -3.96
N PHE A 233 -6.73 -8.96 -3.98
CA PHE A 233 -6.79 -10.41 -3.78
C PHE A 233 -6.19 -11.17 -4.97
N GLU A 234 -6.46 -10.71 -6.20
CA GLU A 234 -5.78 -11.23 -7.40
C GLU A 234 -4.26 -10.98 -7.32
N GLY A 235 -3.84 -9.84 -6.77
CA GLY A 235 -2.43 -9.58 -6.46
C GLY A 235 -1.83 -10.59 -5.47
N LEU A 236 -2.52 -10.90 -4.37
CA LEU A 236 -2.06 -11.89 -3.39
C LEU A 236 -1.89 -13.27 -4.03
N CYS A 237 -2.80 -13.68 -4.91
CA CYS A 237 -2.74 -14.95 -5.64
C CYS A 237 -1.46 -15.10 -6.49
N VAL A 238 -0.85 -14.00 -6.92
CA VAL A 238 0.41 -14.01 -7.70
C VAL A 238 1.63 -13.61 -6.88
N GLY A 239 1.48 -13.46 -5.56
CA GLY A 239 2.59 -13.11 -4.66
C GLY A 239 2.87 -11.61 -4.56
N HIS A 240 1.92 -10.77 -4.97
CA HIS A 240 1.98 -9.33 -4.73
C HIS A 240 1.33 -8.98 -3.39
N ALA A 241 1.92 -8.05 -2.64
CA ALA A 241 1.31 -7.59 -1.39
C ALA A 241 1.65 -6.12 -1.08
N PRO A 242 0.73 -5.37 -0.45
CA PRO A 242 1.04 -4.05 0.06
C PRO A 242 2.03 -4.15 1.24
N ARG A 243 2.96 -3.19 1.32
CA ARG A 243 3.89 -3.01 2.43
C ARG A 243 3.93 -1.55 2.85
N LYS A 244 3.93 -1.29 4.15
CA LYS A 244 4.09 0.07 4.69
C LYS A 244 5.57 0.42 4.80
N CYS A 245 5.98 1.54 4.22
CA CYS A 245 7.36 1.99 4.32
C CYS A 245 7.66 2.54 5.73
N PRO A 246 8.67 2.02 6.47
CA PRO A 246 8.99 2.50 7.82
C PRO A 246 9.56 3.92 7.89
N ILE A 247 9.89 4.53 6.75
CA ILE A 247 10.51 5.86 6.70
C ILE A 247 9.47 6.94 6.44
N CYS A 248 8.62 6.75 5.42
CA CYS A 248 7.63 7.75 5.02
C CYS A 248 6.18 7.37 5.35
N GLY A 249 5.93 6.15 5.84
CA GLY A 249 4.58 5.66 6.15
C GLY A 249 3.72 5.26 4.94
N THR A 250 4.17 5.55 3.72
CA THR A 250 3.44 5.23 2.48
C THR A 250 3.38 3.72 2.24
N TRP A 251 2.19 3.23 1.88
CA TRP A 251 1.97 1.89 1.37
C TRP A 251 2.48 1.76 -0.07
N PHE A 252 3.28 0.74 -0.33
CA PHE A 252 3.80 0.43 -1.66
C PHE A 252 3.64 -1.06 -1.94
N LEU A 253 3.42 -1.42 -3.21
CA LEU A 253 3.26 -2.81 -3.60
C LEU A 253 4.63 -3.48 -3.74
N THR A 254 4.79 -4.66 -3.15
CA THR A 254 5.89 -5.59 -3.47
C THR A 254 5.40 -6.61 -4.48
N THR A 255 6.14 -6.81 -5.56
CA THR A 255 5.80 -7.72 -6.66
C THR A 255 6.75 -8.92 -6.77
N ASP A 256 7.73 -9.01 -5.88
CA ASP A 256 8.68 -10.09 -5.84
C ASP A 256 8.89 -10.61 -4.42
N ALA A 257 9.43 -11.82 -4.32
CA ALA A 257 9.75 -12.44 -3.03
C ALA A 257 10.92 -11.76 -2.30
N ARG A 258 11.55 -10.72 -2.87
CA ARG A 258 12.68 -10.06 -2.23
C ARG A 258 12.20 -9.37 -0.96
N PRO A 259 13.02 -9.32 0.11
CA PRO A 259 12.69 -8.66 1.36
C PRO A 259 12.78 -7.13 1.25
N THR A 260 12.16 -6.53 0.23
CA THR A 260 12.05 -5.08 0.05
C THR A 260 11.31 -4.50 1.26
N LYS A 261 12.01 -3.64 2.02
CA LYS A 261 11.50 -2.98 3.24
C LYS A 261 11.09 -1.52 3.02
N TYR A 262 11.64 -0.87 2.00
CA TYR A 262 11.49 0.56 1.77
C TYR A 262 10.93 0.81 0.37
N CYS A 263 10.06 1.81 0.28
CA CYS A 263 9.52 2.27 -1.01
C CYS A 263 10.61 2.96 -1.84
N GLY A 264 10.32 3.16 -3.13
CA GLY A 264 11.18 3.91 -4.05
C GLY A 264 11.02 5.43 -3.99
N GLY A 265 10.07 5.94 -3.22
CA GLY A 265 9.77 7.38 -3.11
C GLY A 265 10.85 8.17 -2.37
N LEU A 266 10.77 9.50 -2.46
CA LEU A 266 11.65 10.42 -1.75
C LEU A 266 11.42 10.34 -0.23
N ALA A 267 12.50 10.35 0.54
CA ALA A 267 12.43 10.34 2.00
C ALA A 267 12.02 11.72 2.53
N PRO A 268 10.93 11.82 3.31
CA PRO A 268 10.50 13.09 3.88
C PRO A 268 11.58 13.73 4.76
N GLY A 269 11.81 15.04 4.58
CA GLY A 269 12.78 15.80 5.37
C GLY A 269 14.25 15.54 5.02
N ASP A 270 14.56 14.71 4.01
CA ASP A 270 15.94 14.48 3.59
C ASP A 270 16.49 15.66 2.78
N LYS A 271 17.42 16.42 3.37
CA LYS A 271 18.06 17.60 2.73
C LYS A 271 18.82 17.29 1.44
N ARG A 272 19.15 16.02 1.17
CA ARG A 272 19.89 15.58 -0.01
C ARG A 272 18.99 14.98 -1.08
N GLY A 273 17.67 15.01 -0.91
CA GLY A 273 16.72 14.47 -1.89
C GLY A 273 16.85 12.96 -2.10
N ARG A 274 17.31 12.21 -1.08
CA ARG A 274 17.48 10.75 -1.17
C ARG A 274 16.15 10.02 -1.09
N THR A 275 16.08 8.83 -1.69
CA THR A 275 14.92 7.95 -1.57
C THR A 275 14.86 7.25 -0.21
N CYS A 276 13.67 6.80 0.20
CA CYS A 276 13.48 5.97 1.39
C CYS A 276 14.40 4.75 1.37
N ARG A 277 14.56 4.09 0.21
CA ARG A 277 15.51 2.98 0.06
C ARG A 277 16.96 3.38 0.33
N GLN A 278 17.42 4.52 -0.18
CA GLN A 278 18.78 5.01 0.08
C GLN A 278 18.99 5.35 1.56
N VAL A 279 18.05 6.07 2.19
CA VAL A 279 18.12 6.42 3.61
C VAL A 279 18.06 5.16 4.49
N GLY A 280 17.18 4.22 4.16
CA GLY A 280 17.05 2.95 4.87
C GLY A 280 18.31 2.10 4.79
N ASN A 281 18.97 2.05 3.63
CA ASN A 281 20.24 1.34 3.47
C ASN A 281 21.36 1.96 4.32
N LEU A 282 21.41 3.29 4.45
CA LEU A 282 22.37 3.99 5.31
C LEU A 282 22.10 3.70 6.79
N ARG A 283 20.86 3.86 7.25
CA ARG A 283 20.48 3.55 8.64
C ARG A 283 20.71 2.09 8.99
N GLY A 284 20.37 1.17 8.08
CA GLY A 284 20.62 -0.26 8.27
C GLY A 284 22.11 -0.59 8.30
N ARG A 285 22.94 0.13 7.54
CA ARG A 285 24.40 0.01 7.61
C ARG A 285 24.92 0.50 8.97
N GLU A 286 24.52 1.69 9.42
CA GLU A 286 24.91 2.22 10.74
C GLU A 286 24.47 1.28 11.88
N GLN A 287 23.27 0.71 11.80
CA GLN A 287 22.78 -0.27 12.78
C GLN A 287 23.62 -1.55 12.79
N ARG A 288 24.01 -2.08 11.62
CA ARG A 288 24.88 -3.25 11.54
C ARG A 288 26.28 -2.97 12.08
N GLU A 289 26.85 -1.82 11.75
CA GLU A 289 28.17 -1.38 12.25
C GLU A 289 28.14 -1.14 13.79
N ARG A 290 26.98 -0.77 14.34
CA ARG A 290 26.76 -0.57 15.78
C ARG A 290 26.23 -1.78 16.54
N ALA A 291 25.87 -2.88 15.87
CA ALA A 291 25.32 -4.07 16.52
C ALA A 291 26.31 -4.65 17.53
N ASP A 292 25.83 -5.18 18.65
CA ASP A 292 26.70 -5.71 19.72
C ASP A 292 27.42 -6.99 19.31
N ASP A 293 26.82 -7.79 18.44
CA ASP A 293 27.38 -9.01 17.87
C ASP A 293 28.34 -8.77 16.69
N HIS A 294 28.73 -7.53 16.41
CA HIS A 294 29.62 -7.18 15.31
C HIS A 294 30.97 -7.92 15.41
N PRO A 295 31.50 -8.53 14.33
CA PRO A 295 32.74 -9.32 14.39
C PRO A 295 33.94 -8.58 15.01
N LEU A 296 34.08 -7.28 14.74
CA LEU A 296 35.14 -6.45 15.33
C LEU A 296 34.97 -6.28 16.85
N LYS A 297 33.72 -6.15 17.34
CA LYS A 297 33.41 -6.07 18.77
C LYS A 297 33.69 -7.40 19.46
N LYS A 298 33.39 -8.55 18.85
CA LYS A 298 33.72 -9.88 19.40
C LYS A 298 35.22 -10.04 19.67
N ILE A 299 36.09 -9.54 18.78
CA ILE A 299 37.55 -9.54 18.99
C ILE A 299 37.90 -8.67 20.20
N TYR A 300 37.37 -7.45 20.25
CA TYR A 300 37.58 -6.53 21.37
C TYR A 300 37.12 -7.09 22.72
N GLU A 301 35.92 -7.67 22.79
CA GLU A 301 35.35 -8.26 24.00
C GLU A 301 36.19 -9.43 24.49
N ARG A 302 36.57 -10.35 23.59
CA ARG A 302 37.44 -11.49 23.92
C ARG A 302 38.76 -11.03 24.53
N ARG A 303 39.37 -9.98 23.99
CA ARG A 303 40.66 -9.45 24.47
C ARG A 303 40.52 -8.72 25.79
N THR A 304 39.49 -7.88 25.91
CA THR A 304 39.20 -7.17 27.15
C THR A 304 38.89 -8.14 28.30
N ASN A 305 38.11 -9.19 28.04
CA ASN A 305 37.84 -10.27 29.00
C ASN A 305 39.13 -10.99 29.41
N THR A 306 40.03 -11.27 28.45
CA THR A 306 41.34 -11.88 28.75
C THR A 306 42.17 -11.00 29.68
N ILE A 307 42.22 -9.68 29.42
CA ILE A 307 42.94 -8.71 30.25
C ILE A 307 42.34 -8.66 31.67
N ILE A 308 41.01 -8.62 31.79
CA ILE A 308 40.31 -8.63 33.08
C ILE A 308 40.63 -9.90 33.88
N GLN A 309 40.59 -11.07 33.23
CA GLN A 309 40.91 -12.33 33.88
C GLN A 309 42.36 -12.39 34.36
N LYS A 310 43.31 -11.86 33.59
CA LYS A 310 44.72 -11.79 34.02
C LYS A 310 44.93 -10.85 35.20
N LEU A 311 44.20 -9.73 35.25
CA LEU A 311 44.19 -8.81 36.38
C LEU A 311 43.62 -9.47 37.63
N HIS A 312 42.48 -10.16 37.53
CA HIS A 312 41.88 -10.90 38.65
C HIS A 312 42.78 -12.01 39.19
N ARG A 313 43.55 -12.67 38.32
CA ARG A 313 44.51 -13.73 38.69
C ARG A 313 45.84 -13.18 39.25
N GLY A 314 46.03 -11.86 39.32
CA GLY A 314 47.27 -11.24 39.78
C GLY A 314 48.47 -11.40 38.83
N THR A 315 48.23 -11.84 37.59
CA THR A 315 49.29 -12.08 36.58
C THR A 315 49.57 -10.87 35.69
N MET A 316 48.89 -9.75 35.94
CA MET A 316 49.04 -8.48 35.24
C MET A 316 48.78 -7.34 36.22
N ASP A 317 49.63 -6.32 36.23
CA ASP A 317 49.45 -5.15 37.08
C ASP A 317 48.34 -4.23 36.56
N GLU A 318 47.75 -3.48 37.48
CA GLU A 318 46.59 -2.62 37.21
C GLU A 318 46.90 -1.50 36.21
N LYS A 319 48.12 -0.94 36.26
CA LYS A 319 48.53 0.14 35.35
C LYS A 319 48.65 -0.38 33.92
N THR A 320 49.32 -1.51 33.71
CA THR A 320 49.43 -2.16 32.40
C THR A 320 48.06 -2.60 31.87
N ALA A 321 47.22 -3.19 32.71
CA ALA A 321 45.87 -3.60 32.31
C ALA A 321 45.01 -2.40 31.85
N ALA A 322 45.11 -1.25 32.52
CA ALA A 322 44.40 -0.03 32.14
C ALA A 322 44.84 0.51 30.77
N VAL A 323 46.16 0.55 30.52
CA VAL A 323 46.71 0.99 29.22
C VAL A 323 46.28 0.03 28.11
N MET A 324 46.37 -1.29 28.32
CA MET A 324 45.95 -2.29 27.33
C MET A 324 44.45 -2.18 26.99
N LYS A 325 43.57 -1.96 27.98
CA LYS A 325 42.14 -1.72 27.74
C LYS A 325 41.90 -0.46 26.90
N ARG A 326 42.63 0.62 27.18
CA ARG A 326 42.53 1.86 26.41
C ARG A 326 42.99 1.67 24.96
N LEU A 327 44.11 0.97 24.76
CA LEU A 327 44.62 0.64 23.42
C LEU A 327 43.63 -0.22 22.63
N ALA A 328 43.10 -1.27 23.26
CA ALA A 328 42.09 -2.13 22.65
C ALA A 328 40.84 -1.33 22.21
N LYS A 329 40.39 -0.37 23.03
CA LYS A 329 39.24 0.49 22.70
C LYS A 329 39.54 1.41 21.52
N ASN A 330 40.69 2.10 21.53
CA ASN A 330 41.09 2.99 20.44
C ASN A 330 41.23 2.23 19.10
N LYS A 331 41.78 1.01 19.13
CA LYS A 331 41.91 0.16 17.93
C LYS A 331 40.55 -0.31 17.42
N LEU A 332 39.60 -0.64 18.30
CA LEU A 332 38.22 -0.93 17.90
C LEU A 332 37.57 0.28 17.23
N GLU A 333 37.69 1.47 17.81
CA GLU A 333 37.13 2.70 17.24
C GLU A 333 37.73 2.99 15.86
N ARG A 334 39.04 2.80 15.69
CA ARG A 334 39.72 2.90 14.39
C ARG A 334 39.20 1.86 13.39
N ALA A 335 39.04 0.61 13.80
CA ALA A 335 38.52 -0.46 12.93
C ALA A 335 37.06 -0.23 12.54
N ILE A 336 36.26 0.45 13.36
CA ILE A 336 34.91 0.87 12.97
C ILE A 336 34.97 1.98 11.90
N ALA A 337 35.95 2.88 11.98
CA ALA A 337 36.07 4.04 11.09
C ALA A 337 36.82 3.75 9.77
N ASP A 338 37.76 2.79 9.76
CA ASP A 338 38.67 2.50 8.65
C ASP A 338 38.57 1.04 8.21
N ARG A 339 38.06 0.85 6.99
CA ARG A 339 37.83 -0.47 6.40
C ARG A 339 39.12 -1.23 6.09
N GLU A 340 40.18 -0.55 5.67
CA GLU A 340 41.46 -1.19 5.35
C GLU A 340 42.16 -1.65 6.62
N TYR A 341 42.11 -0.83 7.67
CA TYR A 341 42.60 -1.21 8.99
C TYR A 341 41.84 -2.40 9.57
N ALA A 342 40.50 -2.40 9.46
CA ALA A 342 39.64 -3.48 9.95
C ALA A 342 39.89 -4.82 9.25
N ALA A 343 40.09 -4.80 7.91
CA ALA A 343 40.32 -6.00 7.11
C ALA A 343 41.77 -6.49 7.12
N GLY A 344 42.71 -5.66 7.57
CA GLY A 344 44.13 -5.99 7.63
C GLY A 344 44.65 -6.12 9.07
N PRO A 345 45.37 -5.11 9.59
CA PRO A 345 46.17 -5.23 10.80
C PRO A 345 45.37 -5.37 12.11
N TYR A 346 44.08 -5.02 12.13
CA TYR A 346 43.29 -4.97 13.37
C TYR A 346 43.34 -6.26 14.20
N GLU A 347 43.13 -7.43 13.59
CA GLU A 347 43.12 -8.69 14.35
C GLU A 347 44.50 -9.02 14.94
N ALA A 348 45.57 -8.75 14.20
CA ALA A 348 46.94 -8.97 14.65
C ALA A 348 47.35 -8.00 15.77
N GLU A 349 46.99 -6.73 15.66
CA GLU A 349 47.24 -5.71 16.69
C GLU A 349 46.39 -5.92 17.96
N MET A 350 45.27 -6.62 17.85
CA MET A 350 44.42 -6.98 18.98
C MET A 350 44.90 -8.23 19.72
N THR A 351 46.02 -8.85 19.35
CA THR A 351 46.58 -9.96 20.13
C THR A 351 47.06 -9.51 21.51
N GLN A 352 47.12 -10.46 22.46
CA GLN A 352 47.51 -10.16 23.83
C GLN A 352 48.96 -9.65 23.89
N GLU A 353 49.83 -10.24 23.09
CA GLU A 353 51.25 -9.94 22.99
C GLU A 353 51.48 -8.56 22.37
N ALA A 354 50.77 -8.24 21.28
CA ALA A 354 50.87 -6.93 20.62
C ALA A 354 50.42 -5.80 21.54
N LEU A 355 49.26 -5.94 22.18
CA LEU A 355 48.75 -4.94 23.13
C LEU A 355 49.68 -4.78 24.34
N LEU A 356 50.29 -5.86 24.83
CA LEU A 356 51.21 -5.80 25.97
C LEU A 356 52.54 -5.13 25.59
N ALA A 357 53.08 -5.43 24.41
CA ALA A 357 54.29 -4.81 23.90
C ALA A 357 54.09 -3.30 23.70
N GLU A 358 52.96 -2.91 23.11
CA GLU A 358 52.59 -1.52 22.91
C GLU A 358 52.36 -0.82 24.25
N ALA A 359 51.62 -1.43 25.19
CA ALA A 359 51.39 -0.86 26.52
C ALA A 359 52.70 -0.63 27.30
N ARG A 360 53.67 -1.55 27.22
CA ARG A 360 54.98 -1.38 27.85
C ARG A 360 55.77 -0.20 27.28
N ASN A 361 55.62 0.09 25.99
CA ASN A 361 56.26 1.26 25.39
C ASN A 361 55.64 2.57 25.86
N TYR A 362 54.35 2.58 26.20
CA TYR A 362 53.66 3.73 26.81
C TYR A 362 53.97 3.93 28.30
N LEU A 363 54.48 2.90 28.98
CA LEU A 363 54.78 2.90 30.42
C LEU A 363 56.28 3.03 30.73
N LYS A 364 57.13 3.04 29.71
CA LYS A 364 58.53 3.52 29.80
C LYS A 364 58.53 5.04 29.80
#